data_AF-A0A2E2PGY6-F1
#
_entry.id   AF-A0A2E2PGY6-F1
#
_cell.length_a   1.000
_cell.length_b   1.000
_cell.length_c   1.000
_cell.angle_alpha   90.00
_cell.angle_beta   90.00
_cell.angle_gamma   90.00
#
_symmetry.space_group_name_H-M   'P 1'
#
loop_
_entity.id
_entity.type
_entity.pdbx_description
1 polymer ?
#
loop_
_entity_poly.entity_id
_entity_poly.type
_entity_poly.pdbx_seq_one_letter_code
_entity_poly.pdbx_strand_id
1 'polypeptide(L)'
;MQKFSASEWATMEGGHSLDTPKEQPFSFLKEEIYEARMLRDDNNARVLTYTDCCQRLYLILLCLELMRHFPKYSDVVKRYAGNTTNRNNYNIFRMFSTDLHNFLYFVNGDDDAMDKLKDPKAAKDMRAKTRIPIMAINRYLTQLSHNSQPSSVSELFIKLETSLNIKNTDYKNIRRLITNMQSLTKIERENSTTKLLFAVRAKLRASDIISDFEKFVKDKGLETRDVKDNEPTVSTPDLGTGKSALQYYRLLVGAGNLIQAKRFLDLAQSGQSIPNTFLNGYMPIIKMVDDIVSAGPTYVQNLRVLHNRAKKQRK
;
A
#
# COMPACT_ATOMS: atom_id res chain seq x y z
N MET A 1 46.96 46.96 -8.53
CA MET A 1 46.55 45.65 -9.06
C MET A 1 45.35 45.18 -8.27
N GLN A 2 44.16 45.14 -8.90
CA GLN A 2 42.97 44.54 -8.29
C GLN A 2 43.18 43.02 -8.21
N LYS A 3 42.92 42.43 -7.03
CA LYS A 3 42.93 40.98 -6.83
C LYS A 3 41.53 40.46 -7.13
N PHE A 4 41.41 39.63 -8.16
CA PHE A 4 40.17 38.94 -8.50
C PHE A 4 40.09 37.59 -7.79
N SER A 5 38.88 37.17 -7.45
CA SER A 5 38.60 35.85 -6.90
C SER A 5 38.80 34.74 -7.94
N ALA A 6 39.05 33.51 -7.49
CA ALA A 6 39.24 32.36 -8.38
C ALA A 6 38.05 32.11 -9.33
N SER A 7 36.84 32.49 -8.92
CA SER A 7 35.62 32.42 -9.74
C SER A 7 35.57 33.48 -10.84
N GLU A 8 36.11 34.68 -10.60
CA GLU A 8 36.17 35.75 -11.59
C GLU A 8 37.24 35.47 -12.65
N TRP A 9 38.35 34.83 -12.26
CA TRP A 9 39.36 34.30 -13.19
C TRP A 9 38.78 33.26 -14.15
N ALA A 10 38.01 32.30 -13.62
CA ALA A 10 37.39 31.24 -14.42
C ALA A 10 36.38 31.77 -15.46
N THR A 11 35.79 32.94 -15.22
CA THR A 11 34.83 33.57 -16.14
C THR A 11 35.53 34.36 -17.25
N MET A 12 36.73 34.90 -17.00
CA MET A 12 37.50 35.68 -17.99
C MET A 12 38.26 34.81 -19.00
N GLU A 13 38.66 33.58 -18.64
CA GLU A 13 39.43 32.68 -19.53
C GLU A 13 38.57 31.74 -20.41
N GLY A 14 37.28 32.03 -20.56
CA GLY A 14 36.43 31.48 -21.64
C GLY A 14 36.59 29.97 -21.90
N GLY A 15 36.05 29.12 -21.03
CA GLY A 15 36.23 27.67 -21.26
C GLY A 15 35.35 26.67 -20.53
N HIS A 16 34.65 27.00 -19.43
CA HIS A 16 33.74 26.04 -18.79
C HIS A 16 32.59 26.77 -18.09
N SER A 17 31.35 26.50 -18.50
CA SER A 17 30.19 26.80 -17.68
C SER A 17 30.30 26.01 -16.38
N LEU A 18 30.19 26.70 -15.23
CA LEU A 18 29.85 26.01 -14.00
C LEU A 18 28.44 25.47 -14.19
N ASP A 19 28.34 24.19 -14.55
CA ASP A 19 27.09 23.44 -14.54
C ASP A 19 26.62 23.33 -13.09
N THR A 20 26.05 24.41 -12.56
CA THR A 20 25.16 24.33 -11.41
C THR A 20 24.06 23.36 -11.79
N PRO A 21 23.88 22.24 -11.07
CA PRO A 21 22.79 21.33 -11.34
C PRO A 21 21.50 22.13 -11.24
N LYS A 22 20.78 22.26 -12.36
CA LYS A 22 19.42 22.78 -12.33
C LYS A 22 18.58 21.77 -11.56
N GLU A 23 18.43 21.98 -10.26
CA GLU A 23 17.38 21.35 -9.48
C GLU A 23 16.06 21.70 -10.18
N GLN A 24 15.44 20.70 -10.79
CA GLN A 24 14.13 20.89 -11.41
C GLN A 24 13.16 21.25 -10.29
N PRO A 25 12.52 22.44 -10.33
CA PRO A 25 11.42 22.71 -9.42
C PRO A 25 10.38 21.62 -9.69
N PHE A 26 9.75 21.10 -8.62
CA PHE A 26 8.74 20.03 -8.67
C PHE A 26 9.23 18.56 -8.66
N SER A 27 10.47 18.26 -8.26
CA SER A 27 10.85 16.87 -7.90
C SER A 27 9.95 16.30 -6.79
N PHE A 28 9.61 17.13 -5.79
CA PHE A 28 8.76 16.75 -4.66
C PHE A 28 7.34 16.31 -5.08
N LEU A 29 6.75 16.95 -6.10
CA LEU A 29 5.43 16.55 -6.63
C LEU A 29 5.47 15.20 -7.37
N LYS A 30 6.61 14.81 -7.94
CA LYS A 30 6.79 13.46 -8.50
C LYS A 30 6.97 12.42 -7.40
N GLU A 31 7.61 12.78 -6.30
CA GLU A 31 7.82 11.90 -5.14
C GLU A 31 6.52 11.66 -4.36
N GLU A 32 5.65 12.67 -4.26
CA GLU A 32 4.34 12.58 -3.58
C GLU A 32 3.29 11.73 -4.33
N ILE A 33 3.40 11.57 -5.66
CA ILE A 33 2.46 10.71 -6.43
C ILE A 33 2.67 9.20 -6.13
N TYR A 34 3.75 8.83 -5.41
CA TYR A 34 4.09 7.44 -5.08
C TYR A 34 3.92 7.07 -3.60
N GLU A 35 3.12 7.84 -2.84
CA GLU A 35 3.06 7.75 -1.37
C GLU A 35 2.52 6.42 -0.81
N ALA A 36 1.69 5.69 -1.56
CA ALA A 36 1.18 4.38 -1.16
C ALA A 36 2.11 3.26 -1.63
N ARG A 37 3.23 3.00 -0.93
CA ARG A 37 4.01 1.77 -1.12
C ARG A 37 4.20 1.07 0.19
N MET A 38 3.81 -0.19 0.23
CA MET A 38 3.83 -0.97 1.46
C MET A 38 5.27 -1.21 1.91
N LEU A 39 6.15 -1.46 0.95
CA LEU A 39 7.55 -1.83 1.16
C LEU A 39 8.51 -0.69 0.80
N ARG A 40 8.31 0.50 1.40
CA ARG A 40 9.15 1.70 1.16
C ARG A 40 10.41 1.77 2.03
N ASP A 41 10.33 1.27 3.27
CA ASP A 41 11.41 1.29 4.26
C ASP A 41 11.60 -0.14 4.80
N ASP A 42 12.84 -0.55 5.09
CA ASP A 42 13.19 -1.84 5.71
C ASP A 42 12.39 -2.06 7.01
N ASN A 43 12.03 -0.99 7.73
CA ASN A 43 11.18 -1.06 8.91
C ASN A 43 9.77 -1.61 8.62
N ASN A 44 9.23 -1.42 7.41
CA ASN A 44 7.93 -1.95 7.02
C ASN A 44 7.99 -3.44 6.66
N ALA A 45 9.13 -3.96 6.21
CA ALA A 45 9.32 -5.39 5.98
C ALA A 45 9.34 -6.18 7.31
N ARG A 46 9.88 -5.57 8.37
CA ARG A 46 9.98 -6.18 9.72
C ARG A 46 8.65 -6.49 10.40
N VAL A 47 7.53 -5.96 9.89
CA VAL A 47 6.19 -6.29 10.40
C VAL A 47 5.53 -7.44 9.64
N LEU A 48 6.14 -7.91 8.54
CA LEU A 48 5.56 -8.93 7.66
C LEU A 48 6.07 -10.32 7.98
N THR A 49 5.15 -11.28 8.07
CA THR A 49 5.52 -12.69 8.02
C THR A 49 5.73 -13.12 6.57
N TYR A 50 6.45 -14.22 6.36
CA TYR A 50 6.60 -14.82 5.04
C TYR A 50 5.25 -15.18 4.40
N THR A 51 4.29 -15.62 5.22
CA THR A 51 2.92 -15.91 4.77
C THR A 51 2.20 -14.65 4.27
N ASP A 52 2.42 -13.50 4.92
CA ASP A 52 1.84 -12.22 4.45
C ASP A 52 2.40 -11.85 3.07
N CYS A 53 3.71 -12.03 2.86
CA CYS A 53 4.33 -11.80 1.55
C CYS A 53 3.70 -12.68 0.46
N CYS A 54 3.54 -13.98 0.73
CA CYS A 54 2.89 -14.91 -0.20
C CYS A 54 1.44 -14.50 -0.53
N GLN A 55 0.64 -14.18 0.48
CA GLN A 55 -0.77 -13.79 0.28
C GLN A 55 -0.90 -12.49 -0.49
N ARG A 56 -0.09 -11.48 -0.17
CA ARG A 56 -0.14 -10.16 -0.83
C ARG A 56 0.31 -10.21 -2.27
N LEU A 57 1.39 -10.93 -2.56
CA LEU A 57 1.81 -11.24 -3.92
C LEU A 57 0.65 -11.80 -4.72
N TYR A 58 -0.01 -12.83 -4.18
CA TYR A 58 -1.13 -13.50 -4.84
C TYR A 58 -2.33 -12.57 -5.08
N LEU A 59 -2.70 -11.75 -4.10
CA LEU A 59 -3.78 -10.78 -4.22
C LEU A 59 -3.50 -9.71 -5.28
N ILE A 60 -2.27 -9.21 -5.35
CA ILE A 60 -1.88 -8.24 -6.38
C ILE A 60 -2.02 -8.87 -7.78
N LEU A 61 -1.58 -10.12 -7.96
CA LEU A 61 -1.75 -10.83 -9.23
C LEU A 61 -3.23 -11.01 -9.60
N LEU A 62 -4.10 -11.33 -8.63
CA LEU A 62 -5.55 -11.40 -8.86
C LEU A 62 -6.15 -10.06 -9.26
N CYS A 63 -5.67 -8.95 -8.69
CA CYS A 63 -6.10 -7.60 -9.08
C CYS A 63 -5.74 -7.31 -10.54
N LEU A 64 -4.49 -7.57 -10.93
CA LEU A 64 -4.04 -7.38 -12.32
C LEU A 64 -4.83 -8.26 -13.29
N GLU A 65 -5.07 -9.52 -12.92
CA GLU A 65 -5.88 -10.44 -13.72
C GLU A 65 -7.30 -9.94 -13.89
N LEU A 66 -7.95 -9.43 -12.84
CA LEU A 66 -9.30 -8.90 -12.96
C LEU A 66 -9.35 -7.65 -13.86
N MET A 67 -8.47 -6.68 -13.59
CA MET A 67 -8.45 -5.40 -14.28
C MET A 67 -8.16 -5.55 -15.78
N ARG A 68 -7.36 -6.54 -16.19
CA ARG A 68 -6.99 -6.72 -17.61
C ARG A 68 -8.19 -7.02 -18.51
N HIS A 69 -9.26 -7.59 -17.96
CA HIS A 69 -10.48 -7.89 -18.73
C HIS A 69 -11.30 -6.63 -19.06
N PHE A 70 -10.88 -5.45 -18.59
CA PHE A 70 -11.58 -4.19 -18.80
C PHE A 70 -10.72 -3.22 -19.62
N PRO A 71 -11.08 -2.94 -20.88
CA PRO A 71 -10.28 -2.10 -21.78
C PRO A 71 -9.90 -0.72 -21.22
N LYS A 72 -10.78 -0.07 -20.42
CA LYS A 72 -10.48 1.23 -19.77
C LYS A 72 -9.28 1.17 -18.80
N TYR A 73 -8.92 -0.02 -18.33
CA TYR A 73 -7.87 -0.25 -17.33
C TYR A 73 -6.66 -0.99 -17.89
N SER A 74 -6.62 -1.28 -19.19
CA SER A 74 -5.48 -1.96 -19.83
C SER A 74 -4.18 -1.19 -19.62
N ASP A 75 -4.19 0.13 -19.73
CA ASP A 75 -2.99 0.96 -19.57
C ASP A 75 -2.45 0.96 -18.14
N VAL A 76 -3.35 0.87 -17.15
CA VAL A 76 -2.97 0.75 -15.73
C VAL A 76 -2.24 -0.57 -15.49
N VAL A 77 -2.84 -1.67 -15.96
CA VAL A 77 -2.26 -3.02 -15.87
C VAL A 77 -0.93 -3.09 -16.62
N LYS A 78 -0.89 -2.55 -17.85
CA LYS A 78 0.31 -2.49 -18.70
C LYS A 78 1.46 -1.78 -17.98
N ARG A 79 1.21 -0.58 -17.44
CA ARG A 79 2.20 0.22 -16.72
C ARG A 79 2.68 -0.49 -15.46
N TYR A 80 1.77 -1.03 -14.66
CA TYR A 80 2.11 -1.72 -13.42
C TYR A 80 2.98 -2.97 -13.69
N ALA A 81 2.57 -3.79 -14.66
CA ALA A 81 3.31 -4.98 -15.06
C ALA A 81 4.68 -4.62 -15.63
N GLY A 82 4.76 -3.61 -16.51
CA GLY A 82 6.02 -3.12 -17.09
C GLY A 82 6.99 -2.60 -16.03
N ASN A 83 6.50 -1.84 -15.06
CA ASN A 83 7.31 -1.36 -13.93
C ASN A 83 7.82 -2.51 -13.06
N THR A 84 7.02 -3.56 -12.88
CA THR A 84 7.41 -4.75 -12.12
C THR A 84 8.51 -5.55 -12.82
N THR A 85 8.45 -5.69 -14.15
CA THR A 85 9.41 -6.51 -14.93
C THR A 85 10.66 -5.77 -15.40
N ASN A 86 10.72 -4.44 -15.28
CA ASN A 86 11.81 -3.59 -15.81
C ASN A 86 13.20 -4.02 -15.29
N ARG A 87 13.28 -4.59 -14.08
CA ARG A 87 14.56 -4.91 -13.41
C ARG A 87 14.64 -6.37 -12.99
N ASN A 88 14.45 -7.25 -13.99
CA ASN A 88 14.36 -8.72 -13.91
C ASN A 88 15.27 -9.38 -12.85
N ASN A 89 14.76 -10.49 -12.31
CA ASN A 89 15.38 -11.49 -11.41
C ASN A 89 14.92 -11.46 -9.94
N TYR A 90 14.23 -10.42 -9.49
CA TYR A 90 13.67 -10.32 -8.12
C TYR A 90 14.67 -10.71 -7.01
N ASN A 91 15.96 -10.50 -7.23
CA ASN A 91 17.02 -10.91 -6.31
C ASN A 91 17.43 -9.80 -5.34
N ILE A 92 16.95 -8.58 -5.57
CA ILE A 92 17.27 -7.41 -4.76
C ILE A 92 15.99 -6.64 -4.48
N PHE A 93 15.86 -6.19 -3.23
CA PHE A 93 14.85 -5.24 -2.80
C PHE A 93 15.04 -3.89 -3.51
N ARG A 94 13.95 -3.29 -3.98
CA ARG A 94 14.02 -2.01 -4.70
C ARG A 94 12.96 -1.05 -4.18
N MET A 95 13.42 -0.02 -3.47
CA MET A 95 12.58 1.05 -2.93
C MET A 95 11.69 1.70 -4.01
N PHE A 96 12.22 1.88 -5.22
CA PHE A 96 11.51 2.51 -6.33
C PHE A 96 10.77 1.52 -7.25
N SER A 97 10.77 0.22 -6.95
CA SER A 97 9.97 -0.77 -7.70
C SER A 97 8.55 -0.90 -7.16
N THR A 98 7.74 -1.74 -7.79
CA THR A 98 6.37 -2.05 -7.34
C THR A 98 6.40 -2.91 -6.07
N ASP A 99 5.33 -2.89 -5.30
CA ASP A 99 5.18 -3.80 -4.16
C ASP A 99 5.18 -5.27 -4.64
N LEU A 100 4.64 -5.55 -5.83
CA LEU A 100 4.71 -6.88 -6.45
C LEU A 100 6.17 -7.36 -6.63
N HIS A 101 7.06 -6.51 -7.14
CA HIS A 101 8.48 -6.83 -7.28
C HIS A 101 9.10 -7.16 -5.92
N ASN A 102 8.83 -6.33 -4.91
CA ASN A 102 9.42 -6.51 -3.59
C ASN A 102 8.85 -7.74 -2.87
N PHE A 103 7.57 -8.09 -3.07
CA PHE A 103 7.05 -9.37 -2.59
C PHE A 103 7.65 -10.56 -3.33
N LEU A 104 7.89 -10.47 -4.63
CA LEU A 104 8.63 -11.50 -5.37
C LEU A 104 10.06 -11.65 -4.84
N TYR A 105 10.72 -10.56 -4.46
CA TYR A 105 12.01 -10.60 -3.76
C TYR A 105 11.92 -11.35 -2.43
N PHE A 106 10.94 -11.08 -1.58
CA PHE A 106 10.80 -11.83 -0.33
C PHE A 106 10.38 -13.29 -0.52
N VAL A 107 9.58 -13.62 -1.54
CA VAL A 107 9.13 -15.00 -1.75
C VAL A 107 10.19 -15.85 -2.47
N ASN A 108 11.03 -15.24 -3.31
CA ASN A 108 12.06 -15.93 -4.08
C ASN A 108 13.49 -15.73 -3.53
N GLY A 109 13.69 -14.76 -2.65
CA GLY A 109 14.99 -14.36 -2.12
C GLY A 109 15.67 -15.42 -1.27
N ASP A 110 16.90 -15.09 -0.89
CA ASP A 110 17.81 -15.85 -0.04
C ASP A 110 17.59 -15.54 1.45
N ASP A 111 18.49 -16.05 2.28
CA ASP A 111 18.48 -15.87 3.72
C ASP A 111 18.50 -14.40 4.13
N ASP A 112 19.24 -13.55 3.41
CA ASP A 112 19.30 -12.10 3.65
C ASP A 112 17.93 -11.43 3.46
N ALA A 113 17.13 -11.92 2.50
CA ALA A 113 15.76 -11.46 2.35
C ALA A 113 14.86 -11.91 3.52
N MET A 114 15.08 -13.13 4.04
CA MET A 114 14.30 -13.68 5.16
C MET A 114 14.62 -12.96 6.48
N ASP A 115 15.87 -12.57 6.68
CA ASP A 115 16.36 -11.88 7.87
C ASP A 115 15.76 -10.46 8.04
N LYS A 116 15.12 -9.94 6.99
CA LYS A 116 14.38 -8.66 7.02
C LYS A 116 12.91 -8.80 7.42
N LEU A 117 12.39 -10.03 7.53
CA LEU A 117 11.00 -10.31 7.89
C LEU A 117 10.80 -10.40 9.40
N LYS A 118 9.53 -10.39 9.84
CA LYS A 118 9.14 -10.39 11.27
C LYS A 118 9.70 -11.56 12.07
N ASP A 119 9.73 -12.75 11.47
CA ASP A 119 10.25 -13.99 12.07
C ASP A 119 11.18 -14.67 11.05
N PRO A 120 12.48 -14.36 11.10
CA PRO A 120 13.45 -14.89 10.13
C PRO A 120 13.53 -16.42 10.11
N LYS A 121 13.46 -17.07 11.28
CA LYS A 121 13.57 -18.53 11.37
C LYS A 121 12.37 -19.19 10.70
N ALA A 122 11.16 -18.79 11.06
CA ALA A 122 9.95 -19.30 10.43
C ALA A 122 9.92 -18.96 8.92
N ALA A 123 10.42 -17.78 8.54
CA ALA A 123 10.50 -17.39 7.14
C ALA A 123 11.45 -18.30 6.33
N LYS A 124 12.65 -18.59 6.83
CA LYS A 124 13.61 -19.52 6.21
C LYS A 124 13.01 -20.92 6.05
N ASP A 125 12.36 -21.44 7.10
CA ASP A 125 11.70 -22.75 7.08
C ASP A 125 10.58 -22.84 6.03
N MET A 126 9.80 -21.77 5.87
CA MET A 126 8.73 -21.71 4.86
C MET A 126 9.31 -21.52 3.46
N ARG A 127 10.27 -20.61 3.29
CA ARG A 127 10.94 -20.33 2.02
C ARG A 127 11.62 -21.56 1.45
N ALA A 128 12.24 -22.38 2.29
CA ALA A 128 12.85 -23.65 1.91
C ALA A 128 11.85 -24.61 1.23
N LYS A 129 10.56 -24.53 1.59
CA LYS A 129 9.46 -25.35 1.06
C LYS A 129 8.73 -24.70 -0.12
N THR A 130 8.84 -23.38 -0.28
CA THR A 130 8.20 -22.64 -1.38
C THR A 130 9.05 -22.68 -2.65
N ARG A 131 8.43 -23.05 -3.77
CA ARG A 131 9.02 -22.96 -5.11
C ARG A 131 7.98 -22.38 -6.07
N ILE A 132 8.13 -21.10 -6.42
CA ILE A 132 7.21 -20.41 -7.32
C ILE A 132 7.71 -20.44 -8.77
N PRO A 133 6.81 -20.48 -9.77
CA PRO A 133 7.20 -20.57 -11.17
C PRO A 133 7.61 -19.19 -11.73
N ILE A 134 8.78 -18.68 -11.33
CA ILE A 134 9.28 -17.33 -11.69
C ILE A 134 9.22 -17.05 -13.20
N MET A 135 9.64 -18.00 -14.03
CA MET A 135 9.61 -17.83 -15.49
C MET A 135 8.18 -17.65 -16.02
N ALA A 136 7.21 -18.37 -15.46
CA ALA A 136 5.81 -18.26 -15.88
C ALA A 136 5.19 -16.94 -15.40
N ILE A 137 5.55 -16.47 -14.20
CA ILE A 137 5.18 -15.14 -13.70
C ILE A 137 5.75 -14.05 -14.61
N ASN A 138 7.04 -14.13 -14.96
CA ASN A 138 7.68 -13.18 -15.86
C ASN A 138 7.03 -13.15 -17.23
N ARG A 139 6.74 -14.33 -17.80
CA ARG A 139 6.03 -14.41 -19.08
C ARG A 139 4.65 -13.75 -19.00
N TYR A 140 3.88 -14.04 -17.95
CA TYR A 140 2.57 -13.44 -17.73
C TYR A 140 2.64 -11.92 -17.60
N LEU A 141 3.50 -11.39 -16.73
CA LEU A 141 3.66 -9.94 -16.55
C LEU A 141 4.20 -9.25 -17.80
N THR A 142 5.10 -9.91 -18.54
CA THR A 142 5.58 -9.39 -19.83
C THR A 142 4.45 -9.34 -20.87
N GLN A 143 3.58 -10.35 -20.91
CA GLN A 143 2.42 -10.32 -21.80
C GLN A 143 1.48 -9.16 -21.45
N LEU A 144 1.25 -8.91 -20.15
CA LEU A 144 0.46 -7.77 -19.67
C LEU A 144 1.12 -6.42 -20.01
N SER A 145 2.44 -6.29 -19.88
CA SER A 145 3.17 -5.05 -20.16
C SER A 145 3.18 -4.68 -21.65
N HIS A 146 2.91 -5.64 -22.53
CA HIS A 146 2.70 -5.42 -23.96
C HIS A 146 1.22 -5.36 -24.34
N ASN A 147 0.30 -5.38 -23.35
CA ASN A 147 -1.14 -5.46 -23.56
C ASN A 147 -1.56 -6.64 -24.47
N SER A 148 -0.82 -7.74 -24.40
CA SER A 148 -1.09 -8.98 -25.14
C SER A 148 -1.92 -9.94 -24.28
N GLN A 149 -2.74 -10.78 -24.93
CA GLN A 149 -3.53 -11.78 -24.23
C GLN A 149 -2.60 -12.85 -23.61
N PRO A 150 -2.58 -13.01 -22.27
CA PRO A 150 -1.74 -14.01 -21.64
C PRO A 150 -2.25 -15.43 -21.89
N SER A 151 -1.32 -16.38 -22.01
CA SER A 151 -1.62 -17.81 -22.17
C SER A 151 -1.49 -18.56 -20.84
N SER A 152 -2.22 -19.68 -20.70
CA SER A 152 -2.15 -20.57 -19.52
C SER A 152 -2.41 -19.88 -18.17
N VAL A 153 -3.26 -18.85 -18.16
CA VAL A 153 -3.57 -18.06 -16.95
C VAL A 153 -4.09 -18.94 -15.82
N SER A 154 -5.13 -19.75 -16.08
CA SER A 154 -5.71 -20.64 -15.06
C SER A 154 -4.67 -21.60 -14.47
N GLU A 155 -3.81 -22.18 -15.31
CA GLU A 155 -2.75 -23.09 -14.89
C GLU A 155 -1.71 -22.36 -14.02
N LEU A 156 -1.26 -21.18 -14.43
CA LEU A 156 -0.33 -20.35 -13.67
C LEU A 156 -0.89 -20.04 -12.28
N PHE A 157 -2.13 -19.54 -12.21
CA PHE A 157 -2.73 -19.15 -10.94
C PHE A 157 -2.99 -20.35 -10.01
N ILE A 158 -3.33 -21.52 -10.54
CA ILE A 158 -3.42 -22.76 -9.74
C ILE A 158 -2.04 -23.14 -9.18
N LYS A 159 -0.98 -23.11 -10.01
CA LYS A 159 0.38 -23.39 -9.55
C LYS A 159 0.83 -22.38 -8.48
N LEU A 160 0.49 -21.10 -8.64
CA LEU A 160 0.76 -20.07 -7.65
C LEU A 160 0.00 -20.32 -6.35
N GLU A 161 -1.29 -20.63 -6.41
CA GLU A 161 -2.11 -20.94 -5.24
C GLU A 161 -1.47 -22.06 -4.40
N THR A 162 -1.01 -23.14 -5.04
CA THR A 162 -0.36 -24.27 -4.38
C THR A 162 1.04 -23.91 -3.87
N SER A 163 1.89 -23.31 -4.70
CA SER A 163 3.29 -23.01 -4.34
C SER A 163 3.41 -21.95 -3.24
N LEU A 164 2.51 -20.97 -3.22
CA LEU A 164 2.41 -19.94 -2.18
C LEU A 164 1.65 -20.43 -0.94
N ASN A 165 1.16 -21.67 -0.93
CA ASN A 165 0.39 -22.27 0.15
C ASN A 165 -0.82 -21.40 0.56
N ILE A 166 -1.60 -20.95 -0.43
CA ILE A 166 -2.79 -20.13 -0.18
C ILE A 166 -3.88 -21.01 0.44
N LYS A 167 -4.20 -20.73 1.71
CA LYS A 167 -5.20 -21.48 2.48
C LYS A 167 -6.59 -20.86 2.48
N ASN A 168 -6.68 -19.54 2.30
CA ASN A 168 -7.95 -18.82 2.31
C ASN A 168 -8.84 -19.30 1.17
N THR A 169 -9.99 -19.89 1.49
CA THR A 169 -10.95 -20.49 0.55
C THR A 169 -11.61 -19.45 -0.36
N ASP A 170 -11.87 -18.24 0.15
CA ASP A 170 -12.38 -17.14 -0.67
C ASP A 170 -11.38 -16.77 -1.76
N TYR A 171 -10.07 -16.77 -1.49
CA TYR A 171 -9.07 -16.45 -2.51
C TYR A 171 -9.00 -17.50 -3.62
N LYS A 172 -9.21 -18.78 -3.28
CA LYS A 172 -9.30 -19.87 -4.25
C LYS A 172 -10.52 -19.73 -5.15
N ASN A 173 -11.66 -19.36 -4.54
CA ASN A 173 -12.91 -19.12 -5.26
C ASN A 173 -12.79 -17.90 -6.18
N ILE A 174 -12.24 -16.80 -5.66
CA ILE A 174 -11.94 -15.58 -6.42
C ILE A 174 -11.06 -15.92 -7.62
N ARG A 175 -9.96 -16.66 -7.42
CA ARG A 175 -9.10 -17.13 -8.52
C ARG A 175 -9.91 -17.85 -9.59
N ARG A 176 -10.68 -18.87 -9.21
CA ARG A 176 -11.45 -19.69 -10.15
C ARG A 176 -12.35 -18.83 -11.05
N LEU A 177 -13.03 -17.85 -10.45
CA LEU A 177 -13.95 -16.96 -11.17
C LEU A 177 -13.18 -15.97 -12.06
N ILE A 178 -12.17 -15.30 -11.51
CA ILE A 178 -11.41 -14.24 -12.19
C ILE A 178 -10.57 -14.78 -13.36
N THR A 179 -10.05 -16.02 -13.28
CA THR A 179 -9.35 -16.64 -14.42
C THR A 179 -10.29 -17.09 -15.54
N ASN A 180 -11.61 -17.06 -15.32
CA ASN A 180 -12.65 -17.43 -16.30
C ASN A 180 -13.75 -16.34 -16.39
N MET A 181 -13.33 -15.07 -16.49
CA MET A 181 -14.22 -13.90 -16.45
C MET A 181 -15.28 -13.87 -17.54
N GLN A 182 -14.99 -14.45 -18.71
CA GLN A 182 -15.88 -14.46 -19.87
C GLN A 182 -17.17 -15.25 -19.60
N SER A 183 -17.12 -16.26 -18.74
CA SER A 183 -18.29 -17.11 -18.43
C SER A 183 -19.07 -16.64 -17.20
N LEU A 184 -18.65 -15.57 -16.53
CA LEU A 184 -19.29 -15.12 -15.30
C LEU A 184 -20.58 -14.34 -15.56
N THR A 185 -21.61 -14.65 -14.79
CA THR A 185 -22.79 -13.79 -14.67
C THR A 185 -22.45 -12.45 -14.03
N LYS A 186 -23.33 -11.46 -14.18
CA LYS A 186 -23.16 -10.14 -13.55
C LYS A 186 -23.01 -10.26 -12.02
N ILE A 187 -23.84 -11.07 -11.38
CA ILE A 187 -23.85 -11.27 -9.93
C ILE A 187 -22.55 -11.93 -9.46
N GLU A 188 -22.07 -12.98 -10.15
CA GLU A 188 -20.80 -13.62 -9.79
C GLU A 188 -19.62 -12.67 -9.94
N ARG A 189 -19.64 -11.81 -10.96
CA ARG A 189 -18.61 -10.80 -11.18
C ARG A 189 -18.60 -9.76 -10.07
N GLU A 190 -19.76 -9.21 -9.70
CA GLU A 190 -19.89 -8.23 -8.61
C GLU A 190 -19.48 -8.86 -7.28
N ASN A 191 -19.93 -10.08 -6.99
CA ASN A 191 -19.62 -10.76 -5.75
C ASN A 191 -18.13 -11.08 -5.62
N SER A 192 -17.51 -11.64 -6.67
CA SER A 192 -16.08 -11.96 -6.66
C SER A 192 -15.20 -10.71 -6.61
N THR A 193 -15.59 -9.65 -7.32
CA THR A 193 -14.88 -8.36 -7.28
C THR A 193 -14.99 -7.72 -5.89
N THR A 194 -16.17 -7.76 -5.27
CA THR A 194 -16.39 -7.20 -3.92
C THR A 194 -15.57 -7.96 -2.87
N LYS A 195 -15.55 -9.30 -2.92
CA LYS A 195 -14.70 -10.09 -2.00
C LYS A 195 -13.21 -9.79 -2.19
N LEU A 196 -12.76 -9.65 -3.44
CA LEU A 196 -11.37 -9.26 -3.71
C LEU A 196 -11.09 -7.85 -3.19
N LEU A 197 -12.01 -6.91 -3.35
CA LEU A 197 -11.89 -5.55 -2.82
C LEU A 197 -11.75 -5.53 -1.29
N PHE A 198 -12.51 -6.35 -0.56
CA PHE A 198 -12.35 -6.49 0.89
C PHE A 198 -10.96 -7.03 1.26
N ALA A 199 -10.48 -8.08 0.58
CA ALA A 199 -9.13 -8.61 0.78
C ALA A 199 -8.04 -7.57 0.51
N VAL A 200 -8.19 -6.79 -0.56
CA VAL A 200 -7.29 -5.70 -0.93
C VAL A 200 -7.31 -4.60 0.13
N ARG A 201 -8.47 -4.14 0.60
CA ARG A 201 -8.57 -3.13 1.66
C ARG A 201 -7.98 -3.61 2.99
N ALA A 202 -8.19 -4.88 3.33
CA ALA A 202 -7.68 -5.44 4.58
C ALA A 202 -6.16 -5.65 4.56
N LYS A 203 -5.60 -6.14 3.43
CA LYS A 203 -4.20 -6.60 3.37
C LYS A 203 -3.29 -5.70 2.57
N LEU A 204 -3.80 -4.96 1.59
CA LEU A 204 -3.04 -4.13 0.66
C LEU A 204 -3.32 -2.62 0.85
N ARG A 205 -3.81 -2.18 2.02
CA ARG A 205 -4.19 -0.78 2.28
C ARG A 205 -3.13 0.26 1.93
N ALA A 206 -1.86 -0.09 2.09
CA ALA A 206 -0.72 0.77 1.80
C ALA A 206 0.01 0.38 0.50
N SER A 207 -0.55 -0.56 -0.29
CA SER A 207 0.08 -1.04 -1.51
C SER A 207 -0.12 -0.07 -2.66
N ASP A 208 0.86 0.01 -3.56
CA ASP A 208 0.80 0.80 -4.78
C ASP A 208 -0.40 0.51 -5.70
N ILE A 209 -0.93 -0.72 -5.70
CA ILE A 209 -2.07 -1.11 -6.53
C ILE A 209 -3.44 -0.68 -5.98
N ILE A 210 -3.55 -0.33 -4.69
CA ILE A 210 -4.87 -0.20 -4.04
C ILE A 210 -5.72 0.92 -4.66
N SER A 211 -5.13 2.09 -4.87
CA SER A 211 -5.85 3.26 -5.38
C SER A 211 -6.39 3.01 -6.78
N ASP A 212 -5.57 2.40 -7.64
CA ASP A 212 -5.94 1.99 -8.99
C ASP A 212 -7.04 0.92 -8.98
N PHE A 213 -6.97 -0.04 -8.05
CA PHE A 213 -7.98 -1.10 -7.91
C PHE A 213 -9.32 -0.56 -7.37
N GLU A 214 -9.31 0.28 -6.34
CA GLU A 214 -10.53 0.88 -5.79
C GLU A 214 -11.22 1.78 -6.83
N LYS A 215 -10.44 2.56 -7.56
CA LYS A 215 -10.95 3.37 -8.68
C LYS A 215 -11.57 2.48 -9.76
N PHE A 216 -10.92 1.38 -10.11
CA PHE A 216 -11.44 0.39 -11.03
C PHE A 216 -12.80 -0.15 -10.61
N VAL A 217 -12.91 -0.63 -9.37
CA VAL A 217 -14.17 -1.20 -8.87
C VAL A 217 -15.28 -0.16 -8.86
N LYS A 218 -14.98 1.07 -8.43
CA LYS A 218 -15.93 2.19 -8.40
C LYS A 218 -16.40 2.58 -9.81
N ASP A 219 -15.47 2.79 -10.74
CA ASP A 219 -15.76 3.20 -12.12
C ASP A 219 -16.60 2.16 -12.88
N LYS A 220 -16.44 0.88 -12.53
CA LYS A 220 -17.17 -0.22 -13.16
C LYS A 220 -18.42 -0.64 -12.39
N GLY A 221 -18.70 -0.01 -11.25
CA GLY A 221 -19.86 -0.32 -10.41
C GLY A 221 -19.89 -1.79 -9.97
N LEU A 222 -18.73 -2.36 -9.64
CA LEU A 222 -18.59 -3.80 -9.34
C LEU A 222 -18.69 -4.13 -7.84
N GLU A 223 -18.78 -3.11 -6.97
CA GLU A 223 -18.98 -3.29 -5.52
C GLU A 223 -20.47 -3.41 -5.21
N THR A 224 -20.85 -4.46 -4.48
CA THR A 224 -22.23 -4.69 -4.01
C THR A 224 -22.29 -4.78 -2.48
N ARG A 225 -23.47 -4.45 -1.92
CA ARG A 225 -23.78 -4.57 -0.48
C ARG A 225 -24.15 -6.00 -0.07
N ASP A 226 -24.41 -6.87 -1.04
CA ASP A 226 -24.89 -8.24 -0.79
C ASP A 226 -23.79 -9.18 -0.29
N VAL A 227 -22.53 -8.78 -0.43
CA VAL A 227 -21.38 -9.55 0.08
C VAL A 227 -20.98 -9.05 1.45
N LYS A 228 -20.97 -9.96 2.42
CA LYS A 228 -20.41 -9.71 3.75
C LYS A 228 -18.89 -9.71 3.72
N ASP A 229 -18.28 -8.71 4.36
CA ASP A 229 -16.84 -8.69 4.63
C ASP A 229 -16.50 -9.71 5.73
N ASN A 230 -15.67 -10.69 5.36
CA ASN A 230 -15.17 -11.74 6.26
C ASN A 230 -13.65 -11.62 6.50
N GLU A 231 -13.01 -10.58 5.93
CA GLU A 231 -11.61 -10.35 6.23
C GLU A 231 -11.46 -9.95 7.70
N PRO A 232 -10.36 -10.37 8.36
CA PRO A 232 -10.07 -9.86 9.69
C PRO A 232 -9.96 -8.35 9.57
N THR A 233 -10.89 -7.64 10.22
CA THR A 233 -10.78 -6.20 10.38
C THR A 233 -9.45 -6.00 11.08
N VAL A 234 -8.44 -5.48 10.38
CA VAL A 234 -7.21 -5.06 11.04
C VAL A 234 -7.70 -4.04 12.05
N SER A 235 -7.68 -4.42 13.32
CA SER A 235 -7.97 -3.52 14.42
C SER A 235 -6.92 -2.42 14.33
N THR A 236 -7.20 -1.40 13.52
CA THR A 236 -6.79 -0.05 13.84
C THR A 236 -7.20 0.07 15.30
N PRO A 237 -6.25 0.21 16.24
CA PRO A 237 -6.60 0.26 17.64
C PRO A 237 -7.69 1.31 17.76
N ASP A 238 -8.90 0.90 18.18
CA ASP A 238 -10.09 1.75 18.07
C ASP A 238 -9.75 3.17 18.50
N LEU A 239 -10.17 4.15 17.70
CA LEU A 239 -9.94 5.55 18.01
C LEU A 239 -10.77 5.93 19.24
N GLY A 240 -10.30 5.55 20.43
CA GLY A 240 -10.87 5.91 21.73
C GLY A 240 -12.39 5.75 21.90
N THR A 241 -13.02 4.84 21.15
CA THR A 241 -14.48 4.66 21.15
C THR A 241 -14.98 3.85 22.35
N GLY A 242 -14.08 3.21 23.08
CA GLY A 242 -14.35 2.51 24.34
C GLY A 242 -14.76 3.47 25.48
N LYS A 243 -15.62 3.00 26.40
CA LYS A 243 -16.17 3.80 27.51
C LYS A 243 -15.08 4.52 28.33
N SER A 244 -13.96 3.87 28.60
CA SER A 244 -12.84 4.46 29.35
C SER A 244 -12.06 5.51 28.55
N ALA A 245 -11.92 5.32 27.24
CA ALA A 245 -11.23 6.28 26.38
C ALA A 245 -12.05 7.56 26.16
N LEU A 246 -13.38 7.44 26.07
CA LEU A 246 -14.29 8.59 25.98
C LEU A 246 -14.18 9.53 27.19
N GLN A 247 -13.83 9.01 28.37
CA GLN A 247 -13.58 9.86 29.54
C GLN A 247 -12.34 10.75 29.34
N TYR A 248 -11.27 10.22 28.73
CA TYR A 248 -10.09 11.02 28.41
C TYR A 248 -10.35 11.99 27.26
N TYR A 249 -11.13 11.59 26.24
CA TYR A 249 -11.55 12.51 25.19
C TYR A 249 -12.39 13.66 25.75
N ARG A 250 -13.24 13.41 26.75
CA ARG A 250 -14.01 14.46 27.43
C ARG A 250 -13.10 15.54 28.03
N LEU A 251 -11.89 15.21 28.49
CA LEU A 251 -10.93 16.17 29.01
C LEU A 251 -10.40 17.12 27.91
N LEU A 252 -10.41 16.67 26.65
CA LEU A 252 -9.89 17.44 25.52
C LEU A 252 -10.99 18.23 24.80
N VAL A 253 -12.15 17.61 24.55
CA VAL A 253 -13.24 18.25 23.78
C VAL A 253 -14.31 18.91 24.64
N GLY A 254 -14.35 18.61 25.94
CA GLY A 254 -15.41 19.02 26.85
C GLY A 254 -16.65 18.13 26.80
N ALA A 255 -17.50 18.20 27.83
CA ALA A 255 -18.69 17.35 27.96
C ALA A 255 -19.71 17.55 26.83
N GLY A 256 -19.91 18.78 26.38
CA GLY A 256 -20.90 19.11 25.34
C GLY A 256 -20.56 18.55 23.96
N ASN A 257 -19.27 18.38 23.65
CA ASN A 257 -18.82 17.93 22.33
C ASN A 257 -18.53 16.42 22.25
N LEU A 258 -18.60 15.71 23.38
CA LEU A 258 -18.15 14.32 23.49
C LEU A 258 -18.84 13.37 22.51
N ILE A 259 -20.16 13.51 22.33
CA ILE A 259 -20.93 12.63 21.44
C ILE A 259 -20.55 12.89 19.98
N GLN A 260 -20.39 14.15 19.59
CA GLN A 260 -20.01 14.54 18.23
C GLN A 260 -18.56 14.15 17.93
N ALA A 261 -17.65 14.32 18.90
CA ALA A 261 -16.28 13.84 18.82
C ALA A 261 -16.22 12.31 18.65
N LYS A 262 -17.05 11.55 19.38
CA LYS A 262 -17.15 10.10 19.18
C LYS A 262 -17.58 9.76 17.75
N ARG A 263 -18.63 10.41 17.23
CA ARG A 263 -19.11 10.18 15.86
C ARG A 263 -18.07 10.56 14.81
N PHE A 264 -17.30 11.62 15.06
CA PHE A 264 -16.14 11.98 14.24
C PHE A 264 -15.12 10.84 14.20
N LEU A 265 -14.72 10.32 15.37
CA LEU A 265 -13.74 9.23 15.46
C LEU A 265 -14.23 7.94 14.78
N ASP A 266 -15.50 7.58 14.95
CA ASP A 266 -16.13 6.41 14.29
C ASP A 266 -16.08 6.54 12.74
N LEU A 267 -16.45 7.71 12.21
CA LEU A 267 -16.47 7.98 10.77
C LEU A 267 -15.06 8.11 10.18
N ALA A 268 -14.14 8.74 10.91
CA ALA A 268 -12.74 8.86 10.53
C ALA A 268 -12.05 7.48 10.50
N GLN A 269 -12.32 6.62 11.49
CA GLN A 269 -11.78 5.26 11.54
C GLN A 269 -12.28 4.40 10.37
N SER A 270 -13.53 4.59 9.96
CA SER A 270 -14.15 3.90 8.82
C SER A 270 -13.85 4.54 7.45
N GLY A 271 -13.09 5.64 7.39
CA GLY A 271 -12.73 6.32 6.15
C GLY A 271 -13.90 6.98 5.41
N GLN A 272 -14.99 7.26 6.12
CA GLN A 272 -16.19 7.89 5.56
C GLN A 272 -16.08 9.41 5.56
N SER A 273 -16.89 10.08 4.75
CA SER A 273 -17.01 11.54 4.78
C SER A 273 -17.57 11.99 6.14
N ILE A 274 -17.02 13.09 6.67
CA ILE A 274 -17.35 13.60 8.00
C ILE A 274 -18.23 14.85 7.85
N PRO A 275 -19.51 14.80 8.26
CA PRO A 275 -20.37 15.98 8.34
C PRO A 275 -19.79 17.08 9.24
N ASN A 276 -20.01 18.35 8.85
CA ASN A 276 -19.56 19.53 9.62
C ASN A 276 -20.02 19.52 11.08
N THR A 277 -21.20 18.98 11.36
CA THR A 277 -21.74 18.83 12.73
C THR A 277 -20.86 17.97 13.63
N PHE A 278 -20.21 16.93 13.09
CA PHE A 278 -19.32 16.06 13.85
C PHE A 278 -17.89 16.60 13.89
N LEU A 279 -17.45 17.25 12.79
CA LEU A 279 -16.19 17.99 12.76
C LEU A 279 -16.12 19.04 13.87
N ASN A 280 -17.20 19.79 14.10
CA ASN A 280 -17.28 20.79 15.17
C ASN A 280 -17.04 20.18 16.56
N GLY A 281 -17.53 18.97 16.81
CA GLY A 281 -17.28 18.26 18.07
C GLY A 281 -15.82 17.91 18.31
N TYR A 282 -15.04 17.72 17.24
CA TYR A 282 -13.61 17.40 17.31
C TYR A 282 -12.70 18.64 17.24
N MET A 283 -13.26 19.79 16.84
CA MET A 283 -12.55 21.05 16.65
C MET A 283 -11.69 21.49 17.84
N PRO A 284 -12.07 21.30 19.13
CA PRO A 284 -11.21 21.67 20.25
C PRO A 284 -9.84 20.96 20.24
N ILE A 285 -9.78 19.70 19.81
CA ILE A 285 -8.51 18.97 19.69
C ILE A 285 -7.68 19.52 18.53
N ILE A 286 -8.31 19.85 17.40
CA ILE A 286 -7.64 20.45 16.25
C ILE A 286 -6.98 21.77 16.67
N LYS A 287 -7.73 22.62 17.37
CA LYS A 287 -7.22 23.90 17.90
C LYS A 287 -6.08 23.69 18.90
N MET A 288 -6.20 22.74 19.82
CA MET A 288 -5.13 22.42 20.77
C MET A 288 -3.83 22.03 20.08
N VAL A 289 -3.90 21.25 18.99
CA VAL A 289 -2.72 20.88 18.20
C VAL A 289 -2.18 22.08 17.43
N ASP A 290 -3.06 22.92 16.88
CA ASP A 290 -2.69 24.16 16.18
C ASP A 290 -1.96 25.14 17.12
N ASP A 291 -2.41 25.29 18.36
CA ASP A 291 -1.76 26.09 19.40
C ASP A 291 -0.34 25.58 19.70
N ILE A 292 -0.17 24.24 19.78
CA ILE A 292 1.14 23.60 20.00
C ILE A 292 2.09 23.85 18.82
N VAL A 293 1.58 23.78 17.59
CA VAL A 293 2.36 24.06 16.38
C VAL A 293 2.76 25.54 16.34
N SER A 294 1.83 26.43 16.66
CA SER A 294 2.02 27.87 16.70
C SER A 294 3.03 28.30 17.79
N ALA A 295 3.10 27.57 18.91
CA ALA A 295 4.08 27.80 19.97
C ALA A 295 5.53 27.44 19.57
N GLY A 296 5.73 26.76 18.45
CA GLY A 296 7.03 26.55 17.83
C GLY A 296 7.68 25.18 18.06
N PRO A 297 8.89 24.95 17.50
CA PRO A 297 9.47 23.62 17.33
C PRO A 297 9.67 22.81 18.62
N THR A 298 9.97 23.48 19.73
CA THR A 298 10.16 22.84 21.05
C THR A 298 8.89 22.14 21.54
N TYR A 299 7.73 22.81 21.42
CA TYR A 299 6.44 22.27 21.85
C TYR A 299 6.02 21.09 20.97
N VAL A 300 6.22 21.20 19.67
CA VAL A 300 6.00 20.10 18.71
C VAL A 300 6.88 18.90 19.06
N GLN A 301 8.16 19.12 19.39
CA GLN A 301 9.05 18.02 19.76
C GLN A 301 8.62 17.35 21.07
N ASN A 302 8.19 18.13 22.07
CA ASN A 302 7.64 17.59 23.31
C ASN A 302 6.39 16.74 23.07
N LEU A 303 5.47 17.20 22.20
CA LEU A 303 4.29 16.45 21.81
C LEU A 303 4.66 15.13 21.10
N ARG A 304 5.64 15.16 20.18
CA ARG A 304 6.14 13.96 19.49
C ARG A 304 6.73 12.94 20.46
N VAL A 305 7.52 13.39 21.43
CA VAL A 305 8.10 12.52 22.47
C VAL A 305 7.01 11.92 23.34
N LEU A 306 6.03 12.71 23.79
CA LEU A 306 4.89 12.23 24.56
C LEU A 306 4.09 11.18 23.79
N HIS A 307 3.76 11.45 22.53
CA HIS A 307 3.08 10.51 21.65
C HIS A 307 3.86 9.19 21.50
N ASN A 308 5.17 9.26 21.28
CA ASN A 308 6.01 8.07 21.16
C ASN A 308 6.04 7.22 22.44
N ARG A 309 6.03 7.86 23.63
CA ARG A 309 5.93 7.16 24.92
C ARG A 309 4.57 6.48 25.07
N ALA A 310 3.48 7.20 24.80
CA ALA A 310 2.12 6.66 24.86
C ALA A 310 1.92 5.48 23.90
N LYS A 311 2.45 5.58 22.68
CA LYS A 311 2.41 4.50 21.67
C LYS A 311 3.11 3.22 22.14
N LYS A 312 4.21 3.34 22.90
CA LYS A 312 4.93 2.19 23.47
C LYS A 312 4.16 1.49 24.60
N GLN A 313 3.39 2.24 25.39
CA GLN A 313 2.54 1.68 26.46
C GLN A 313 1.27 0.99 25.95
N ARG A 314 0.84 1.27 24.71
CA ARG A 314 -0.35 0.67 24.08
C ARG A 314 -0.09 -0.71 23.46
N LYS A 315 1.18 -1.16 23.40
CA LYS A 315 1.57 -2.50 22.95
C LYS A 315 1.50 -3.48 24.10
#